data_AF-A0AAN8E9J1-F1
#
_entry.id   AF-A0AAN8E9J1-F1
#
_cell.length_a   1.000
_cell.length_b   1.000
_cell.length_c   1.000
_cell.angle_alpha   90.00
_cell.angle_beta   90.00
_cell.angle_gamma   90.00
#
_symmetry.space_group_name_H-M   'P 1'
#
loop_
_entity.id
_entity.type
_entity.pdbx_description
1 polymer ?
#
loop_
_entity_poly.entity_id
_entity_poly.type
_entity_poly.pdbx_seq_one_letter_code
_entity_poly.pdbx_strand_id
1 'polypeptide(L)'
;MTTLPSMNIPILDDTSRAALTRGIEQCPQATLRLILNNLCDDNADVAQALHRALCIDKRPPPPPMSINAIVDLTGGPDSDKENGEAPSKKRKAPVDPLNVAKKTKTTGAAAESSIPWKDRYVHCVNCYEMFDVVENERSKNIVHEELELDGESDANASSHNHYGNCIYHDGYLEVDDESDFWADHDEDCHGTIDSMELRKEFPEGYTWDCCGESGDAEGCKRKWHQAGSVLKYYAQLQKADGI
;
A
#
# COMPACT_ATOMS: atom_id res chain seq x y z
N MET A 1 -14.68 8.76 -46.06
CA MET A 1 -14.62 9.18 -44.65
C MET A 1 -15.63 8.34 -43.90
N THR A 2 -15.19 7.25 -43.29
CA THR A 2 -16.06 6.30 -42.58
C THR A 2 -16.11 6.75 -41.12
N THR A 3 -17.20 7.40 -40.74
CA THR A 3 -17.49 7.78 -39.35
C THR A 3 -17.69 6.52 -38.52
N LEU A 4 -16.85 6.32 -37.50
CA LEU A 4 -17.03 5.24 -36.54
C LEU A 4 -18.35 5.45 -35.78
N PRO A 5 -19.20 4.42 -35.63
CA PRO A 5 -20.41 4.53 -34.86
C PRO A 5 -20.06 4.78 -33.38
N SER A 6 -20.54 5.90 -32.85
CA SER A 6 -20.50 6.20 -31.42
C SER A 6 -21.22 5.09 -30.68
N MET A 7 -20.48 4.26 -29.95
CA MET A 7 -21.07 3.24 -29.10
C MET A 7 -21.70 3.93 -27.90
N ASN A 8 -23.03 4.03 -27.94
CA ASN A 8 -23.83 4.56 -26.85
C ASN A 8 -23.78 3.55 -25.70
N ILE A 9 -22.90 3.78 -24.73
CA ILE A 9 -22.81 2.94 -23.53
C ILE A 9 -24.10 3.19 -22.73
N PRO A 10 -24.96 2.17 -22.54
CA PRO A 10 -26.20 2.34 -21.79
C PRO A 10 -25.86 2.70 -20.34
N ILE A 11 -26.34 3.85 -19.90
CA ILE A 11 -26.26 4.29 -18.50
C ILE A 11 -27.13 3.34 -17.68
N LEU A 12 -26.56 2.68 -16.67
CA LEU A 12 -27.34 1.89 -15.72
C LEU A 12 -28.30 2.82 -14.97
N ASP A 13 -29.58 2.43 -14.93
CA ASP A 13 -30.57 3.10 -14.10
C ASP A 13 -30.27 2.89 -12.59
N ASP A 14 -30.87 3.72 -11.75
CA ASP A 14 -30.62 3.73 -10.31
C ASP A 14 -31.01 2.40 -9.62
N THR A 15 -32.02 1.69 -10.15
CA THR A 15 -32.45 0.40 -9.60
C THR A 15 -31.39 -0.66 -9.88
N SER A 16 -30.89 -0.71 -11.13
CA SER A 16 -29.80 -1.59 -11.52
C SER A 16 -28.52 -1.30 -10.73
N ARG A 17 -28.19 -0.02 -10.51
CA ARG A 17 -27.05 0.39 -9.69
C ARG A 17 -27.19 -0.09 -8.24
N ALA A 18 -28.35 0.12 -7.61
CA ALA A 18 -28.60 -0.32 -6.24
C ALA A 18 -28.54 -1.85 -6.10
N ALA A 19 -29.04 -2.59 -7.09
CA ALA A 19 -28.92 -4.05 -7.12
C ALA A 19 -27.46 -4.51 -7.22
N LEU A 20 -26.65 -3.84 -8.05
CA LEU A 20 -25.23 -4.13 -8.16
C LEU A 20 -24.49 -3.85 -6.85
N THR A 21 -24.74 -2.71 -6.19
CA THR A 21 -24.14 -2.38 -4.89
C THR A 21 -24.42 -3.47 -3.85
N ARG A 22 -25.68 -3.89 -3.72
CA ARG A 22 -26.02 -5.01 -2.81
C ARG A 22 -25.32 -6.31 -3.20
N GLY A 23 -25.21 -6.58 -4.50
CA GLY A 23 -24.48 -7.74 -5.02
C GLY A 23 -23.01 -7.71 -4.62
N ILE A 24 -22.35 -6.56 -4.69
CA ILE A 24 -20.96 -6.36 -4.27
C ILE A 24 -20.81 -6.60 -2.75
N GLU A 25 -21.69 -6.02 -1.94
CA GLU A 25 -21.66 -6.17 -0.47
C GLU A 25 -21.85 -7.61 0.00
N GLN A 26 -22.68 -8.38 -0.70
CA GLN A 26 -22.97 -9.78 -0.37
C GLN A 26 -22.01 -10.77 -1.05
N CYS A 27 -21.17 -10.31 -1.98
CA CYS A 27 -20.26 -11.17 -2.72
C CYS A 27 -19.12 -11.65 -1.82
N PRO A 28 -18.78 -12.96 -1.80
CA PRO A 28 -17.57 -13.43 -1.14
C PRO A 28 -16.33 -12.71 -1.69
N GLN A 29 -15.41 -12.31 -0.80
CA GLN A 29 -14.24 -11.50 -1.18
C GLN A 29 -13.39 -12.15 -2.28
N ALA A 30 -13.25 -13.49 -2.27
CA ALA A 30 -12.52 -14.23 -3.29
C ALA A 30 -13.13 -14.07 -4.69
N THR A 31 -14.46 -14.10 -4.78
CA THR A 31 -15.20 -13.91 -6.03
C THR A 31 -15.08 -12.48 -6.51
N LEU A 32 -15.19 -11.50 -5.61
CA LEU A 32 -15.02 -10.09 -5.96
C LEU A 32 -13.62 -9.80 -6.52
N ARG A 33 -12.58 -10.36 -5.90
CA ARG A 33 -11.18 -10.26 -6.41
C ARG A 33 -11.04 -10.86 -7.80
N LEU A 34 -11.65 -12.03 -8.04
CA LEU A 34 -11.63 -12.66 -9.35
C LEU A 34 -12.29 -11.77 -10.42
N ILE A 35 -13.47 -11.22 -10.13
CA ILE A 35 -14.18 -10.32 -11.05
C ILE A 35 -13.33 -9.08 -11.35
N LEU A 36 -12.75 -8.44 -10.32
CA LEU A 36 -11.90 -7.26 -10.50
C LEU A 36 -10.65 -7.56 -11.34
N ASN A 37 -9.99 -8.70 -11.11
CA ASN A 37 -8.83 -9.10 -11.92
C ASN A 37 -9.21 -9.28 -13.39
N ASN A 38 -10.31 -9.98 -13.67
CA ASN A 38 -10.79 -10.15 -15.04
C ASN A 38 -11.12 -8.79 -15.70
N LEU A 39 -11.76 -7.87 -14.95
CA LEU A 39 -12.05 -6.52 -15.45
C LEU A 39 -10.78 -5.71 -15.74
N CYS A 40 -9.72 -5.87 -14.95
CA CYS A 40 -8.42 -5.26 -15.23
C CYS A 40 -7.78 -5.80 -16.51
N ASP A 41 -7.89 -7.10 -16.76
CA ASP A 41 -7.32 -7.74 -17.94
C ASP A 41 -8.04 -7.29 -19.23
N ASP A 42 -9.36 -7.12 -19.14
CA ASP A 42 -10.20 -6.77 -20.29
C ASP A 42 -10.30 -5.25 -20.56
N ASN A 43 -10.07 -4.40 -19.55
CA ASN A 43 -10.32 -2.97 -19.65
C ASN A 43 -9.18 -2.12 -19.03
N ALA A 44 -8.41 -1.48 -19.90
CA ALA A 44 -7.27 -0.63 -19.52
C ALA A 44 -7.68 0.60 -18.67
N ASP A 45 -8.87 1.17 -18.89
CA ASP A 45 -9.35 2.32 -18.10
C ASP A 45 -9.68 1.88 -16.67
N VAL A 46 -10.29 0.71 -16.50
CA VAL A 46 -10.56 0.10 -15.18
C VAL A 46 -9.24 -0.23 -14.48
N ALA A 47 -8.29 -0.84 -15.18
CA ALA A 47 -6.96 -1.11 -14.64
C ALA A 47 -6.26 0.18 -14.17
N GLN A 48 -6.30 1.25 -14.97
CA GLN A 48 -5.71 2.53 -14.60
C GLN A 48 -6.42 3.18 -13.40
N ALA A 49 -7.76 3.11 -13.35
CA ALA A 49 -8.54 3.62 -12.23
C ALA A 49 -8.22 2.87 -10.93
N LEU A 50 -8.18 1.53 -10.96
CA LEU A 50 -7.83 0.70 -9.82
C LEU A 50 -6.39 0.91 -9.38
N HIS A 51 -5.45 1.03 -10.32
CA HIS A 51 -4.07 1.35 -10.00
C HIS A 51 -3.94 2.68 -9.26
N ARG A 52 -4.65 3.74 -9.69
CA ARG A 52 -4.67 5.02 -8.95
C ARG A 52 -5.35 4.92 -7.59
N ALA A 53 -6.37 4.05 -7.48
CA ALA A 53 -7.12 3.88 -6.24
C ALA A 53 -6.34 3.07 -5.19
N LEU A 54 -5.59 2.04 -5.60
CA LEU A 54 -5.00 1.03 -4.71
C LEU A 54 -3.48 1.12 -4.59
N CYS A 55 -2.79 1.80 -5.51
CA CYS A 55 -1.32 1.86 -5.53
C CYS A 55 -0.81 3.29 -5.33
N ILE A 56 0.30 3.41 -4.60
CA ILE A 56 1.04 4.65 -4.43
C ILE A 56 2.21 4.65 -5.39
N ASP A 57 2.23 5.68 -6.24
CA ASP A 57 3.30 5.93 -7.19
C ASP A 57 4.53 6.52 -6.48
N LYS A 58 5.61 5.76 -6.41
CA LYS A 58 6.92 6.30 -6.00
C LYS A 58 7.68 6.82 -7.20
N ARG A 59 7.08 7.69 -8.01
CA ARG A 59 7.88 8.44 -8.96
C ARG A 59 8.93 9.22 -8.16
N PRO A 60 10.24 9.06 -8.47
CA PRO A 60 11.25 9.90 -7.85
C PRO A 60 10.86 11.36 -8.10
N PRO A 61 11.14 12.28 -7.15
CA PRO A 61 10.86 13.69 -7.36
C PRO A 61 11.50 14.11 -8.69
N PRO A 62 10.81 14.92 -9.51
CA PRO A 62 11.42 15.42 -10.74
C PRO A 62 12.78 16.03 -10.38
N PRO A 63 13.84 15.76 -11.16
CA PRO A 63 15.13 16.36 -10.90
C PRO A 63 14.91 17.88 -10.77
N PRO A 64 15.58 18.55 -9.82
CA PRO A 64 15.42 19.99 -9.66
C PRO A 64 15.64 20.63 -11.04
N MET A 65 14.63 21.33 -11.53
CA MET A 65 14.73 22.03 -12.81
C MET A 65 15.98 22.90 -12.74
N SER A 66 16.96 22.60 -13.59
CA SER A 66 18.13 23.46 -13.70
C SER A 66 17.63 24.82 -14.17
N ILE A 67 17.74 25.83 -13.30
CA ILE A 67 17.37 27.22 -13.56
C ILE A 67 18.16 27.82 -14.76
N ASN A 68 19.16 27.11 -15.26
CA ASN A 68 20.03 27.56 -16.35
C ASN A 68 19.41 27.48 -17.76
N ALA A 69 18.12 27.17 -17.91
CA ALA A 69 17.44 27.13 -19.22
C ALA A 69 16.56 28.36 -19.52
N ILE A 70 16.66 29.44 -18.73
CA ILE A 70 16.02 30.74 -19.05
C ILE A 70 17.11 31.77 -19.36
N VAL A 71 17.92 31.51 -20.38
CA VAL A 71 18.70 32.53 -21.11
C VAL A 71 19.12 31.94 -22.45
N ASP A 72 18.20 31.90 -23.42
CA ASP A 72 18.56 32.17 -24.82
C ASP A 72 17.29 32.31 -25.69
N LEU A 73 16.64 33.47 -25.57
CA LEU A 73 15.69 33.96 -26.57
C LEU A 73 16.10 35.36 -27.04
N THR A 74 17.35 35.51 -27.47
CA THR A 74 17.76 36.63 -28.34
C THR A 74 18.85 36.15 -29.29
N GLY A 75 18.47 35.64 -30.46
CA GLY A 75 19.45 35.30 -31.50
C GLY A 75 18.85 34.64 -32.74
N GLY A 76 18.20 35.41 -33.60
CA GLY A 76 18.33 35.20 -35.05
C GLY A 76 19.44 36.12 -35.60
N PRO A 77 19.86 36.03 -36.89
CA PRO A 77 19.25 35.28 -37.99
C PRO A 77 20.23 34.45 -38.87
N ASP A 78 19.61 33.61 -39.72
CA ASP A 78 19.97 33.16 -41.08
C ASP A 78 21.38 32.63 -41.42
N SER A 79 21.42 31.40 -41.94
CA SER A 79 22.02 31.13 -43.26
C SER A 79 21.72 29.71 -43.77
N ASP A 80 21.14 29.69 -44.97
CA ASP A 80 20.91 28.54 -45.83
C ASP A 80 22.19 27.73 -46.12
N LYS A 81 22.05 26.40 -46.24
CA LYS A 81 22.75 25.60 -47.27
C LYS A 81 22.21 24.18 -47.40
N GLU A 82 21.89 23.87 -48.65
CA GLU A 82 21.40 22.60 -49.19
C GLU A 82 22.47 21.48 -49.25
N ASN A 83 21.93 20.26 -49.41
CA ASN A 83 22.40 19.15 -50.25
C ASN A 83 23.62 18.28 -49.85
N GLY A 84 23.44 16.97 -50.05
CA GLY A 84 24.50 15.95 -50.06
C GLY A 84 24.06 14.62 -49.43
N GLU A 85 23.20 13.84 -50.08
CA GLU A 85 23.55 12.66 -50.90
C GLU A 85 24.10 11.44 -50.11
N ALA A 86 23.34 10.34 -50.21
CA ALA A 86 23.70 9.01 -49.71
C ALA A 86 24.82 8.36 -50.56
N PRO A 87 25.52 7.35 -50.01
CA PRO A 87 25.82 6.18 -50.84
C PRO A 87 25.57 4.85 -50.15
N SER A 88 24.55 4.20 -50.67
CA SER A 88 24.47 2.78 -51.02
C SER A 88 25.79 1.98 -51.18
N LYS A 89 25.72 0.72 -50.70
CA LYS A 89 26.37 -0.53 -51.18
C LYS A 89 27.76 -0.90 -50.63
N LYS A 90 27.81 -2.02 -49.91
CA LYS A 90 28.64 -3.18 -50.31
C LYS A 90 28.04 -4.50 -49.81
N ARG A 91 27.74 -5.34 -50.80
CA ARG A 91 27.35 -6.75 -50.70
C ARG A 91 28.57 -7.61 -50.34
N LYS A 92 28.39 -8.64 -49.52
CA LYS A 92 29.04 -9.95 -49.69
C LYS A 92 28.06 -11.05 -49.26
N ALA A 93 27.84 -12.01 -50.15
CA ALA A 93 27.25 -13.34 -49.90
C ALA A 93 28.40 -14.36 -49.70
N PRO A 94 28.15 -15.68 -49.68
CA PRO A 94 27.31 -16.48 -48.78
C PRO A 94 28.16 -17.53 -48.03
N VAL A 95 27.73 -18.00 -46.85
CA VAL A 95 28.21 -19.28 -46.28
C VAL A 95 27.05 -19.99 -45.57
N ASP A 96 26.72 -21.18 -46.09
CA ASP A 96 25.92 -22.25 -45.48
C ASP A 96 26.86 -23.45 -45.27
N PRO A 97 26.50 -24.49 -44.49
CA PRO A 97 25.67 -24.52 -43.29
C PRO A 97 26.34 -25.39 -42.19
N LEU A 98 25.61 -25.59 -41.09
CA LEU A 98 25.80 -26.63 -40.06
C LEU A 98 26.89 -26.37 -39.00
N ASN A 99 26.49 -25.79 -37.87
CA ASN A 99 26.60 -26.54 -36.62
C ASN A 99 25.62 -26.09 -35.55
N VAL A 100 24.94 -27.08 -35.00
CA VAL A 100 23.93 -27.00 -33.95
C VAL A 100 24.64 -26.89 -32.60
N ALA A 101 24.43 -25.77 -31.89
CA ALA A 101 24.60 -25.72 -30.44
C ALA A 101 23.77 -24.57 -29.86
N LYS A 102 22.64 -24.91 -29.26
CA LYS A 102 21.76 -24.00 -28.53
C LYS A 102 22.53 -23.37 -27.35
N LYS A 103 22.93 -22.11 -27.50
CA LYS A 103 23.16 -21.17 -26.39
C LYS A 103 22.35 -19.92 -26.70
N THR A 104 21.12 -19.87 -26.21
CA THR A 104 20.29 -18.67 -26.22
C THR A 104 20.92 -17.65 -25.29
N LYS A 105 21.74 -16.80 -25.90
CA LYS A 105 22.23 -15.54 -25.37
C LYS A 105 21.04 -14.59 -25.37
N THR A 106 20.38 -14.46 -24.23
CA THR A 106 19.32 -13.47 -24.01
C THR A 106 19.93 -12.09 -24.23
N THR A 107 19.64 -11.51 -25.38
CA THR A 107 19.91 -10.10 -25.67
C THR A 107 19.11 -9.28 -24.68
N GLY A 108 19.80 -8.43 -23.93
CA GLY A 108 19.23 -7.58 -22.90
C GLY A 108 18.05 -6.77 -23.44
N ALA A 109 16.85 -7.15 -23.03
CA ALA A 109 15.84 -6.15 -22.73
C ALA A 109 16.40 -5.34 -21.55
N ALA A 110 16.51 -4.03 -21.74
CA ALA A 110 16.70 -3.11 -20.64
C ALA A 110 15.75 -3.54 -19.52
N ALA A 111 16.28 -3.78 -18.32
CA ALA A 111 15.46 -3.96 -17.14
C ALA A 111 14.60 -2.69 -17.05
N GLU A 112 13.35 -2.80 -17.50
CA GLU A 112 12.28 -1.88 -17.17
C GLU A 112 12.37 -1.75 -15.66
N SER A 113 12.86 -0.59 -15.23
CA SER A 113 12.96 -0.21 -13.84
C SER A 113 11.57 -0.45 -13.25
N SER A 114 11.43 -1.57 -12.55
CA SER A 114 10.19 -1.94 -11.89
C SER A 114 9.95 -0.86 -10.86
N ILE A 115 9.16 0.15 -11.22
CA ILE A 115 8.82 1.26 -10.34
C ILE A 115 8.27 0.59 -9.08
N PRO A 116 8.89 0.80 -7.91
CA PRO A 116 8.47 0.12 -6.69
C PRO A 116 7.17 0.75 -6.21
N TRP A 117 6.06 0.27 -6.76
CA TRP A 117 4.72 0.57 -6.28
C TRP A 117 4.61 0.15 -4.82
N LYS A 118 3.90 0.94 -4.03
CA LYS A 118 3.50 0.59 -2.67
C LYS A 118 2.00 0.39 -2.63
N ASP A 119 1.55 -0.52 -1.79
CA ASP A 119 0.14 -0.66 -1.45
C ASP A 119 -0.33 0.61 -0.73
N ARG A 120 -1.52 1.09 -1.10
CA ARG A 120 -2.13 2.26 -0.45
C ARG A 120 -2.67 1.93 0.93
N TYR A 121 -3.28 0.77 1.06
CA TYR A 121 -3.85 0.30 2.31
C TYR A 121 -2.90 -0.73 2.92
N VAL A 122 -2.38 -0.43 4.12
CA VAL A 122 -1.43 -1.30 4.82
C VAL A 122 -1.83 -1.42 6.28
N HIS A 123 -1.35 -2.46 6.97
CA HIS A 123 -1.55 -2.59 8.41
C HIS A 123 -0.50 -1.79 9.17
N CYS A 124 -0.94 -1.15 10.26
CA CYS A 124 -0.05 -0.49 11.20
C CYS A 124 0.77 -1.52 11.97
N VAL A 125 2.07 -1.29 12.13
CA VAL A 125 2.92 -2.22 12.93
C VAL A 125 2.72 -2.14 14.44
N ASN A 126 1.91 -1.18 14.90
CA ASN A 126 1.69 -0.95 16.31
C ASN A 126 0.30 -1.45 16.74
N CYS A 127 -0.77 -0.94 16.13
CA CYS A 127 -2.14 -1.34 16.45
C CYS A 127 -2.72 -2.42 15.51
N TYR A 128 -2.00 -2.83 14.47
CA TYR A 128 -2.43 -3.83 13.47
C TYR A 128 -3.69 -3.49 12.67
N GLU A 129 -4.29 -2.33 12.86
CA GLU A 129 -5.39 -1.86 12.01
C GLU A 129 -4.89 -1.46 10.62
N MET A 130 -5.73 -1.68 9.62
CA MET A 130 -5.50 -1.23 8.26
C MET A 130 -5.75 0.27 8.14
N PHE A 131 -4.87 0.98 7.45
CA PHE A 131 -4.99 2.42 7.25
C PHE A 131 -4.56 2.83 5.84
N ASP A 132 -5.02 4.01 5.38
CA ASP A 132 -4.66 4.57 4.08
C ASP A 132 -3.39 5.43 4.22
N VAL A 133 -2.30 4.98 3.60
CA VAL A 133 -1.00 5.64 3.70
C VAL A 133 -1.03 7.06 3.12
N VAL A 134 -1.80 7.29 2.04
CA VAL A 134 -1.88 8.62 1.39
C VAL A 134 -2.59 9.61 2.30
N GLU A 135 -3.70 9.18 2.91
CA GLU A 135 -4.43 10.02 3.86
C GLU A 135 -3.63 10.26 5.14
N ASN A 136 -2.97 9.25 5.69
CA ASN A 136 -2.10 9.39 6.86
C ASN A 136 -0.95 10.38 6.61
N GLU A 137 -0.31 10.35 5.44
CA GLU A 137 0.71 11.35 5.06
C GLU A 137 0.12 12.74 4.87
N ARG A 138 -1.06 12.86 4.25
CA ARG A 138 -1.76 14.14 4.10
C ARG A 138 -2.09 14.76 5.45
N SER A 139 -2.63 13.97 6.39
CA SER A 139 -2.97 14.43 7.73
C SER A 139 -1.74 14.87 8.51
N LYS A 140 -0.60 14.17 8.39
CA LYS A 140 0.68 14.60 8.97
C LYS A 140 1.15 15.97 8.48
N ASN A 141 0.90 16.27 7.20
CA ASN A 141 1.31 17.53 6.59
C ASN A 141 0.40 18.70 7.02
N ILE A 142 -0.89 18.45 7.28
CA ILE A 142 -1.84 19.48 7.73
C ILE A 142 -1.53 19.94 9.16
N VAL A 143 -1.30 18.99 10.09
CA VAL A 143 -1.06 19.33 11.51
C VAL A 143 0.29 20.00 11.78
N HIS A 144 1.17 20.10 10.77
CA HIS A 144 2.45 20.78 10.92
C HIS A 144 2.31 22.30 10.72
N GLU A 145 1.18 22.77 10.21
CA GLU A 145 0.88 24.19 9.96
C GLU A 145 -0.11 24.79 11.00
N GLU A 146 -0.85 23.94 11.73
CA GLU A 146 -1.90 24.38 12.66
C GLU A 146 -1.82 23.57 13.97
N LEU A 147 -0.89 23.96 14.84
CA LEU A 147 -0.98 23.62 16.27
C LEU A 147 -1.80 24.72 16.96
N GLU A 148 -2.72 24.27 17.80
CA GLU A 148 -3.73 25.04 18.57
C GLU A 148 -5.01 25.34 17.80
N LEU A 149 -5.92 24.36 17.70
CA LEU A 149 -7.35 24.63 17.85
C LEU A 149 -8.06 23.34 18.31
N ASP A 150 -8.50 23.42 19.55
CA ASP A 150 -9.38 22.55 20.29
C ASP A 150 -10.75 22.41 19.61
N GLY A 151 -11.11 21.16 19.31
CA GLY A 151 -12.51 20.72 19.31
C GLY A 151 -13.28 20.89 18.00
N GLU A 152 -13.68 19.73 17.46
CA GLU A 152 -14.88 19.53 16.64
C GLU A 152 -14.87 20.15 15.24
N SER A 153 -14.24 19.44 14.30
CA SER A 153 -14.69 19.50 12.91
C SER A 153 -15.52 18.26 12.59
N ASP A 154 -16.83 18.45 12.59
CA ASP A 154 -17.81 17.56 12.00
C ASP A 154 -17.54 17.44 10.49
N ALA A 155 -16.84 16.38 10.08
CA ALA A 155 -16.84 15.95 8.69
C ALA A 155 -16.64 14.43 8.64
N ASN A 156 -17.66 13.77 8.09
CA ASN A 156 -17.67 12.41 7.60
C ASN A 156 -16.45 12.09 6.72
N ALA A 157 -15.33 11.78 7.36
CA ALA A 157 -14.13 11.22 6.77
C ALA A 157 -13.76 10.03 7.67
N SER A 158 -13.45 8.91 7.03
CA SER A 158 -12.97 7.67 7.64
C SER A 158 -11.68 7.94 8.43
N SER A 159 -11.84 8.51 9.63
CA SER A 159 -10.82 9.05 10.53
C SER A 159 -10.10 7.89 11.22
N HIS A 160 -9.36 7.10 10.45
CA HIS A 160 -8.36 6.15 10.96
C HIS A 160 -6.94 6.64 10.64
N ASN A 161 -6.79 7.91 10.26
CA ASN A 161 -5.54 8.45 9.75
C ASN A 161 -5.12 9.75 10.47
N HIS A 162 -5.69 10.07 11.63
CA HIS A 162 -5.32 11.26 12.42
C HIS A 162 -4.31 10.94 13.52
N TYR A 163 -3.63 11.97 14.02
CA TYR A 163 -2.76 11.84 15.18
C TYR A 163 -3.56 11.34 16.37
N GLY A 164 -3.11 10.25 16.97
CA GLY A 164 -3.76 9.66 18.13
C GLY A 164 -4.77 8.57 17.79
N ASN A 165 -5.04 8.29 16.52
CA ASN A 165 -5.88 7.15 16.12
C ASN A 165 -5.10 5.82 16.21
N CYS A 166 -3.77 5.85 16.10
CA CYS A 166 -2.96 4.68 16.41
C CYS A 166 -2.75 4.61 17.92
N ILE A 167 -3.58 3.80 18.57
CA ILE A 167 -3.55 3.55 20.01
C ILE A 167 -3.07 2.14 20.26
N TYR A 168 -2.01 1.98 21.05
CA TYR A 168 -1.36 0.68 21.25
C TYR A 168 -0.56 0.64 22.55
N HIS A 169 -0.32 -0.56 23.04
CA HIS A 169 0.70 -0.85 24.05
C HIS A 169 1.98 -1.29 23.33
N ASP A 170 3.14 -0.80 23.76
CA ASP A 170 4.44 -1.29 23.27
C ASP A 170 5.16 -2.19 24.28
N GLY A 171 4.46 -2.48 25.37
CA GLY A 171 4.83 -3.42 26.41
C GLY A 171 4.42 -4.85 26.10
N TYR A 172 4.51 -5.70 27.12
CA TYR A 172 4.07 -7.08 27.14
C TYR A 172 2.97 -7.26 28.19
N LEU A 173 2.10 -8.23 27.95
CA LEU A 173 1.14 -8.71 28.95
C LEU A 173 1.87 -9.62 29.92
N GLU A 174 1.82 -9.27 31.20
CA GLU A 174 2.33 -10.06 32.32
C GLU A 174 1.15 -10.58 33.14
N VAL A 175 1.30 -11.74 33.78
CA VAL A 175 0.26 -12.30 34.66
C VAL A 175 0.06 -11.35 35.84
N ASP A 176 -1.20 -11.02 36.14
CA ASP A 176 -1.53 -10.25 37.34
C ASP A 176 -1.50 -11.18 38.56
N ASP A 177 -0.35 -11.24 39.24
CA ASP A 177 -0.15 -12.02 40.47
C ASP A 177 -0.56 -11.24 41.74
N GLU A 178 -0.87 -9.95 41.60
CA GLU A 178 -1.36 -9.11 42.70
C GLU A 178 -2.88 -9.25 42.90
N SER A 179 -3.61 -9.63 41.84
CA SER A 179 -5.06 -9.85 41.86
C SER A 179 -5.46 -11.29 42.19
N ASP A 180 -6.64 -11.45 42.79
CA ASP A 180 -7.23 -12.76 43.10
C ASP A 180 -7.78 -13.49 41.84
N PHE A 181 -7.61 -12.93 40.64
CA PHE A 181 -8.17 -13.47 39.39
C PHE A 181 -7.78 -14.94 39.15
N TRP A 182 -6.51 -15.29 39.41
CA TRP A 182 -5.98 -16.64 39.19
C TRP A 182 -5.95 -17.53 40.46
N ALA A 183 -6.52 -17.08 41.58
CA ALA A 183 -6.40 -17.78 42.87
C ALA A 183 -6.98 -19.21 42.85
N ASP A 184 -8.01 -19.45 42.03
CA ASP A 184 -8.66 -20.76 41.85
C ASP A 184 -8.11 -21.56 40.65
N HIS A 185 -7.10 -21.03 39.93
CA HIS A 185 -6.55 -21.68 38.75
C HIS A 185 -5.48 -22.70 39.13
N ASP A 186 -5.67 -23.95 38.70
CA ASP A 186 -4.71 -25.03 38.83
C ASP A 186 -4.09 -25.34 37.46
N GLU A 187 -2.81 -25.04 37.29
CA GLU A 187 -2.10 -25.24 36.02
C GLU A 187 -1.99 -26.73 35.62
N ASP A 188 -2.01 -27.65 36.58
CA ASP A 188 -1.98 -29.10 36.29
C ASP A 188 -3.30 -29.59 35.67
N CYS A 189 -4.40 -28.87 35.93
CA CYS A 189 -5.74 -29.19 35.42
C CYS A 189 -6.16 -28.32 34.23
N HIS A 190 -5.80 -27.04 34.25
CA HIS A 190 -6.31 -26.01 33.33
C HIS A 190 -5.24 -25.45 32.38
N GLY A 191 -3.99 -25.92 32.50
CA GLY A 191 -2.86 -25.46 31.69
C GLY A 191 -2.19 -24.21 32.25
N THR A 192 -1.04 -23.86 31.66
CA THR A 192 -0.21 -22.74 32.11
C THR A 192 -0.93 -21.40 31.95
N ILE A 193 -1.00 -20.63 33.05
CA ILE A 193 -1.60 -19.29 33.10
C ILE A 193 -0.94 -18.39 32.07
N ASP A 194 0.39 -18.45 31.95
CA ASP A 194 1.12 -17.66 30.98
C ASP A 194 1.11 -18.28 29.55
N SER A 195 -0.08 -18.53 29.02
CA SER A 195 -0.30 -19.04 27.66
C SER A 195 -0.98 -18.02 26.76
N MET A 196 -0.74 -18.10 25.45
CA MET A 196 -1.39 -17.21 24.48
C MET A 196 -2.91 -17.41 24.44
N GLU A 197 -3.37 -18.64 24.66
CA GLU A 197 -4.78 -18.98 24.72
C GLU A 197 -5.47 -18.22 25.86
N LEU A 198 -4.93 -18.29 27.08
CA LEU A 198 -5.51 -17.62 28.24
C LEU A 198 -5.36 -16.10 28.18
N ARG A 199 -4.26 -15.57 27.65
CA ARG A 199 -4.10 -14.12 27.39
C ARG A 199 -5.17 -13.56 26.45
N LYS A 200 -5.68 -14.39 25.53
CA LYS A 200 -6.75 -14.00 24.60
C LYS A 200 -8.14 -14.18 25.19
N GLU A 201 -8.34 -15.23 25.98
CA GLU A 201 -9.65 -15.56 26.54
C GLU A 201 -9.98 -14.72 27.79
N PHE A 202 -8.96 -14.42 28.60
CA PHE A 202 -9.06 -13.72 29.88
C PHE A 202 -8.04 -12.58 29.99
N PRO A 203 -8.06 -11.58 29.09
CA PRO A 203 -7.11 -10.48 29.10
C PRO A 203 -7.07 -9.70 30.43
N GLU A 204 -8.17 -9.67 31.19
CA GLU A 204 -8.27 -9.03 32.51
C GLU A 204 -7.45 -9.71 33.62
N GLY A 205 -6.99 -10.96 33.40
CA GLY A 205 -6.06 -11.65 34.28
C GLY A 205 -4.60 -11.25 34.09
N TYR A 206 -4.34 -10.25 33.25
CA TYR A 206 -3.01 -9.80 32.90
C TYR A 206 -2.91 -8.28 33.01
N THR A 207 -1.70 -7.77 33.16
CA THR A 207 -1.41 -6.33 33.14
C THR A 207 -0.35 -6.01 32.08
N TRP A 208 -0.43 -4.82 31.50
CA TRP A 208 0.58 -4.33 30.57
C TRP A 208 1.76 -3.72 31.32
N ASP A 209 2.97 -4.26 31.14
CA ASP A 209 4.19 -3.74 31.79
C ASP A 209 4.49 -2.26 31.45
N CYS A 210 4.01 -1.76 30.30
CA CYS A 210 4.27 -0.41 29.84
C CYS A 210 3.49 0.68 30.60
N CYS A 211 2.37 0.33 31.24
CA CYS A 211 1.52 1.30 31.95
C CYS A 211 0.86 0.77 33.22
N GLY A 212 0.93 -0.53 33.49
CA GLY A 212 0.28 -1.20 34.63
C GLY A 212 -1.24 -1.31 34.50
N GLU A 213 -1.80 -1.05 33.30
CA GLU A 213 -3.25 -1.17 33.08
C GLU A 213 -3.61 -2.63 32.76
N SER A 214 -4.88 -2.97 32.98
CA SER A 214 -5.43 -4.30 32.70
C SER A 214 -5.24 -4.69 31.23
N GLY A 215 -5.15 -5.99 30.94
CA GLY A 215 -4.86 -6.49 29.61
C GLY A 215 -5.93 -6.16 28.56
N ASP A 216 -7.17 -5.89 29.00
CA ASP A 216 -8.28 -5.41 28.18
C ASP A 216 -8.31 -3.88 27.97
N ALA A 217 -7.41 -3.14 28.61
CA ALA A 217 -7.34 -1.69 28.51
C ALA A 217 -6.89 -1.22 27.13
N GLU A 218 -7.42 -0.06 26.72
CA GLU A 218 -6.98 0.65 25.51
C GLU A 218 -5.48 0.99 25.60
N GLY A 219 -4.79 0.99 24.45
CA GLY A 219 -3.36 1.27 24.38
C GLY A 219 -2.91 2.55 25.08
N CYS A 220 -1.82 2.50 25.85
CA CYS A 220 -1.32 3.66 26.58
C CYS A 220 -0.55 4.67 25.72
N LYS A 221 -0.23 4.32 24.46
CA LYS A 221 0.52 5.19 23.53
C LYS A 221 -0.34 5.59 22.34
N ARG A 222 -0.25 6.89 22.00
CA ARG A 222 -1.00 7.52 20.90
C ARG A 222 -0.05 8.14 19.89
N LYS A 223 -0.13 7.71 18.63
CA LYS A 223 0.71 8.24 17.54
C LYS A 223 -0.05 8.24 16.20
N TRP A 224 0.66 8.59 15.13
CA TRP A 224 0.26 8.26 13.77
C TRP A 224 0.43 6.78 13.49
N HIS A 225 -0.40 6.21 12.61
CA HIS A 225 -0.16 4.87 12.09
C HIS A 225 1.19 4.80 11.36
N GLN A 226 1.90 3.71 11.58
CA GLN A 226 3.21 3.46 11.00
C GLN A 226 3.13 2.29 10.02
N ALA A 227 3.38 2.58 8.75
CA ALA A 227 3.62 1.55 7.76
C ALA A 227 4.95 0.88 8.08
N GLY A 228 4.95 -0.44 8.23
CA GLY A 228 6.17 -1.22 8.34
C GLY A 228 6.19 -2.37 7.36
N SER A 229 7.36 -3.00 7.23
CA SER A 229 7.47 -4.24 6.49
C SER A 229 6.97 -5.39 7.37
N VAL A 230 6.39 -6.41 6.72
CA VAL A 230 5.97 -7.68 7.34
C VAL A 230 7.10 -8.33 8.18
N LEU A 231 8.37 -8.01 7.89
CA LEU A 231 9.51 -8.46 8.68
C LEU A 231 9.56 -7.88 10.10
N LYS A 232 9.10 -6.64 10.32
CA LYS A 232 8.99 -6.08 11.68
C LYS A 232 7.88 -6.74 12.48
N TYR A 233 6.79 -7.10 11.80
CA TYR A 233 5.66 -7.83 12.37
C TYR A 233 6.07 -9.20 12.93
N TYR A 234 6.76 -10.03 12.13
CA TYR A 234 7.24 -11.33 12.61
C TYR A 234 8.32 -11.24 13.69
N ALA A 235 9.15 -10.19 13.67
CA ALA A 235 10.16 -9.97 14.71
C ALA A 235 9.55 -9.57 16.07
N GLN A 236 8.31 -9.06 16.11
CA GLN A 236 7.59 -8.81 17.37
C GLN A 236 6.94 -10.10 17.90
N LEU A 237 6.36 -10.92 17.02
CA LEU A 237 5.79 -12.23 17.41
C LEU A 237 6.87 -13.16 17.99
N GLN A 238 8.05 -13.24 17.38
CA GLN A 238 9.14 -14.09 17.87
C GLN A 238 9.70 -13.69 19.24
N LYS A 239 9.54 -12.42 19.64
CA LYS A 239 9.96 -11.95 20.97
C LYS A 239 8.97 -12.30 22.07
N ALA A 240 7.70 -12.47 21.73
CA ALA A 240 6.69 -12.99 22.65
C ALA A 240 6.89 -14.50 22.92
N ASP A 241 7.56 -15.22 22.02
CA ASP A 241 7.84 -16.66 22.14
C ASP A 241 9.16 -16.98 22.90
N GLY A 242 9.86 -15.98 23.44
CA GLY A 242 11.05 -16.21 24.27
C GLY A 242 12.19 -16.98 23.58
N ILE A 243 12.45 -16.70 22.29
CA ILE A 243 13.62 -17.20 21.54
C ILE A 243 14.67 -16.10 21.37
#